data_AF-A0A378A170-F1
#
_entry.id   AF-A0A378A170-F1
#
_cell.length_a   1.000
_cell.length_b   1.000
_cell.length_c   1.000
_cell.angle_alpha   90.00
_cell.angle_beta   90.00
_cell.angle_gamma   90.00
#
_symmetry.space_group_name_H-M   'P 1'
#
loop_
_entity.id
_entity.type
_entity.pdbx_description
1 polymer ?
#
loop_
_entity_poly.entity_id
_entity_poly.type
_entity_poly.pdbx_seq_one_letter_code
_entity_poly.pdbx_strand_id
1 'polypeptide(L)'
;MTAVSTAGTAPRPRSPRARLRARIVLAGLSACGLAALAWASFVHPLPRLIYNPSDSVSVGWYRVDPLGHGTGSLPRPLSVGSIVLTTLPPDAAALAAQRGYLPARVPLLKRVGAVAPQEVCIAGGIVRIDGVPSAAVLPADHWAGRCHPGSNAAASNPANCSCSV
;
A
#
# COMPACT_ATOMS: atom_id res chain seq x y z
N MET A 1 39.25 -62.50 -48.30
CA MET A 1 38.64 -61.20 -47.96
C MET A 1 37.14 -61.38 -47.83
N THR A 2 36.61 -61.33 -46.61
CA THR A 2 35.17 -61.35 -46.34
C THR A 2 34.72 -59.93 -46.01
N ALA A 3 33.84 -59.35 -46.82
CA ALA A 3 33.29 -58.02 -46.59
C ALA A 3 32.18 -58.09 -45.53
N VAL A 4 32.37 -57.39 -44.41
CA VAL A 4 31.32 -57.14 -43.41
C VAL A 4 30.49 -55.96 -43.91
N SER A 5 29.24 -56.22 -44.28
CA SER A 5 28.26 -55.18 -44.58
C SER A 5 27.69 -54.62 -43.27
N THR A 6 28.14 -53.43 -42.88
CA THR A 6 27.49 -52.62 -41.85
C THR A 6 26.20 -52.03 -42.42
N ALA A 7 25.06 -52.61 -42.08
CA ALA A 7 23.76 -52.01 -42.35
C ALA A 7 23.61 -50.72 -41.51
N GLY A 8 23.67 -49.57 -42.18
CA GLY A 8 23.40 -48.28 -41.58
C GLY A 8 21.97 -48.23 -41.02
N THR A 9 21.83 -47.87 -39.75
CA THR A 9 20.53 -47.62 -39.12
C THR A 9 19.88 -46.42 -39.77
N ALA A 10 18.94 -46.66 -40.67
CA ALA A 10 18.11 -45.60 -41.26
C ALA A 10 17.23 -44.96 -40.17
N PRO A 11 17.10 -43.62 -40.11
CA PRO A 11 16.22 -42.96 -39.15
C PRO A 11 14.77 -43.35 -39.44
N ARG A 12 14.10 -44.03 -38.50
CA ARG A 12 12.66 -44.35 -38.62
C ARG A 12 11.87 -43.07 -38.91
N PRO A 13 11.04 -43.03 -39.97
CA PRO A 13 10.22 -41.86 -40.27
C PRO A 13 9.18 -41.68 -39.16
N ARG A 14 9.31 -40.60 -38.37
CA ARG A 14 8.30 -40.21 -37.38
C ARG A 14 6.96 -40.00 -38.11
N SER A 15 5.92 -40.71 -37.68
CA SER A 15 4.63 -40.65 -38.36
C SER A 15 4.09 -39.21 -38.41
N PRO A 16 3.42 -38.80 -39.51
CA PRO A 16 2.85 -37.46 -39.63
C PRO A 16 1.85 -37.15 -38.50
N ARG A 17 1.16 -38.19 -38.00
CA ARG A 17 0.26 -38.11 -36.83
C ARG A 17 1.00 -37.78 -35.53
N ALA A 18 2.20 -38.32 -35.32
CA ALA A 18 3.02 -37.98 -34.15
C ALA A 18 3.51 -36.53 -34.21
N ARG A 19 3.88 -36.03 -35.40
CA ARG A 19 4.25 -34.63 -35.61
C ARG A 19 3.09 -33.66 -35.39
N LEU A 20 1.89 -34.02 -35.85
CA LEU A 20 0.68 -33.23 -35.62
C LEU A 20 0.33 -33.17 -34.12
N ARG A 21 0.37 -34.30 -33.40
CA ARG A 21 0.16 -34.35 -31.94
C ARG A 21 1.18 -33.49 -31.20
N ALA A 22 2.46 -33.58 -31.56
CA ALA A 22 3.50 -32.75 -30.95
C ALA A 22 3.27 -31.25 -31.20
N ARG A 23 2.83 -30.86 -32.41
CA ARG A 23 2.48 -29.46 -32.73
C ARG A 23 1.27 -28.98 -31.94
N ILE A 24 0.24 -29.80 -31.78
CA ILE A 24 -0.95 -29.47 -30.99
C ILE A 24 -0.57 -29.29 -29.51
N VAL A 25 0.24 -30.20 -28.96
CA VAL A 25 0.73 -30.08 -27.58
C VAL A 25 1.55 -28.81 -27.39
N LEU A 26 2.49 -28.52 -28.30
CA LEU A 26 3.30 -27.32 -28.24
C LEU A 26 2.45 -26.05 -28.37
N ALA A 27 1.48 -26.02 -29.29
CA ALA A 27 0.56 -24.89 -29.46
C ALA A 27 -0.30 -24.69 -28.20
N GLY A 28 -0.79 -25.77 -27.59
CA GLY A 28 -1.54 -25.71 -26.33
C GLY A 28 -0.71 -25.16 -25.18
N LEU A 29 0.53 -25.65 -25.01
CA LEU A 29 1.45 -25.16 -23.99
C LEU A 29 1.78 -23.68 -24.19
N SER A 30 2.07 -23.26 -25.43
CA SER A 30 2.33 -21.86 -25.77
C SER A 30 1.11 -20.98 -25.50
N ALA A 31 -0.10 -21.41 -25.87
CA ALA A 31 -1.32 -20.67 -25.62
C ALA A 31 -1.62 -20.54 -24.12
N CYS A 32 -1.46 -21.62 -23.35
CA CYS A 32 -1.59 -21.57 -21.88
C CYS A 32 -0.55 -20.63 -21.24
N GLY A 33 0.71 -20.68 -21.68
CA GLY A 33 1.75 -19.78 -21.20
C GLY A 33 1.45 -18.31 -21.49
N LEU A 34 1.01 -18.00 -22.71
CA LEU A 34 0.60 -16.64 -23.10
C LEU A 34 -0.61 -16.17 -22.30
N ALA A 35 -1.61 -17.03 -22.08
CA ALA A 35 -2.77 -16.71 -21.26
C ALA A 35 -2.38 -16.43 -19.81
N ALA A 36 -1.46 -17.22 -19.23
CA ALA A 36 -0.96 -17.00 -17.87
C ALA A 36 -0.18 -15.68 -17.73
N LEU A 37 0.65 -15.34 -18.72
CA LEU A 37 1.39 -14.06 -18.74
C LEU A 37 0.46 -12.86 -18.91
N ALA A 38 -0.53 -12.97 -19.79
CA ALA A 38 -1.56 -11.96 -19.94
C ALA A 38 -2.32 -11.79 -18.62
N TRP A 39 -2.76 -12.89 -18.01
CA TRP A 39 -3.46 -12.87 -16.71
C TRP A 39 -2.63 -12.21 -15.61
N ALA A 40 -1.34 -12.54 -15.49
CA ALA A 40 -0.44 -11.90 -14.52
C ALA A 40 -0.27 -10.39 -14.77
N SER A 41 -0.36 -9.94 -16.02
CA SER A 41 -0.35 -8.51 -16.37
C SER A 41 -1.68 -7.81 -16.06
N PHE A 42 -2.80 -8.53 -15.98
CA PHE A 42 -4.09 -7.95 -15.58
C PHE A 42 -4.27 -8.00 -14.06
N VAL A 43 -3.80 -9.06 -13.41
CA VAL A 43 -3.81 -9.22 -11.95
C VAL A 43 -2.53 -8.60 -11.41
N HIS A 44 -2.54 -7.29 -11.18
CA HIS A 44 -1.54 -6.64 -10.36
C HIS A 44 -1.89 -6.89 -8.90
N PRO A 45 -1.24 -7.81 -8.17
CA PRO A 45 -1.41 -7.84 -6.73
C PRO A 45 -0.95 -6.48 -6.21
N LEU A 46 -1.86 -5.70 -5.60
CA LEU A 46 -1.44 -4.51 -4.86
C LEU A 46 -0.31 -4.96 -3.92
N PRO A 47 0.85 -4.27 -3.89
CA PRO A 47 1.95 -4.66 -3.04
C PRO A 47 1.46 -4.66 -1.59
N ARG A 48 1.17 -5.86 -1.08
CA ARG A 48 0.61 -6.05 0.27
C ARG A 48 1.69 -5.96 1.33
N LEU A 49 2.94 -5.71 0.97
CA LEU A 49 4.06 -5.67 1.90
C LEU A 49 4.85 -4.38 1.70
N ILE A 50 5.02 -3.58 2.75
CA ILE A 50 5.81 -2.35 2.76
C ILE A 50 6.83 -2.43 3.88
N TYR A 51 8.07 -2.03 3.60
CA TYR A 51 9.11 -1.91 4.62
C TYR A 51 9.12 -0.49 5.21
N ASN A 52 9.08 -0.39 6.54
CA ASN A 52 9.21 0.87 7.27
C ASN A 52 10.61 1.00 7.89
N PRO A 53 11.47 1.91 7.39
CA PRO A 53 12.78 2.17 7.98
C PRO A 53 12.74 3.19 9.14
N SER A 54 11.59 3.82 9.42
CA SER A 54 11.47 4.95 10.36
C SER A 54 10.93 4.52 11.73
N ASP A 55 11.34 5.19 12.80
CA ASP A 55 10.85 4.99 14.17
C ASP A 55 9.43 5.52 14.43
N SER A 56 8.76 6.06 13.40
CA SER A 56 7.36 6.53 13.50
C SER A 56 6.40 5.41 13.91
N VAL A 57 6.69 4.18 13.47
CA VAL A 57 6.14 2.91 13.97
C VAL A 57 7.30 1.91 14.11
N SER A 58 7.07 0.69 14.59
CA SER A 58 8.18 -0.28 14.70
C SER A 58 8.86 -0.51 13.34
N VAL A 59 10.18 -0.61 13.31
CA VAL A 59 10.92 -0.92 12.09
C VAL A 59 10.59 -2.34 11.64
N GLY A 60 10.28 -2.54 10.35
CA GLY A 60 9.98 -3.87 9.82
C GLY A 60 9.06 -3.90 8.60
N TRP A 61 8.65 -5.12 8.24
CA TRP A 61 7.72 -5.39 7.15
C TRP A 61 6.28 -5.35 7.64
N TYR A 62 5.45 -4.57 6.94
CA TYR A 62 4.04 -4.40 7.23
C TYR A 62 3.18 -4.96 6.13
N ARG A 63 2.12 -5.68 6.51
CA ARG A 63 1.09 -6.08 5.58
C ARG A 63 0.06 -4.96 5.39
N VAL A 64 -0.17 -4.54 4.15
CA VAL A 64 -1.19 -3.56 3.79
C VAL A 64 -2.44 -4.31 3.36
N ASP A 65 -3.48 -4.23 4.18
CA ASP A 65 -4.81 -4.68 3.82
C ASP A 65 -5.63 -3.47 3.36
N PRO A 66 -6.12 -3.43 2.11
CA PRO A 66 -6.97 -2.35 1.64
C PRO A 66 -8.20 -2.23 2.55
N LEU A 67 -8.47 -1.03 3.07
CA LEU A 67 -9.77 -0.72 3.68
C LEU A 67 -10.81 -0.85 2.55
N GLY A 68 -11.49 -2.00 2.52
CA GLY A 68 -12.23 -2.49 1.36
C GLY A 68 -13.10 -1.42 0.71
N HIS A 69 -12.88 -1.17 -0.57
CA HIS A 69 -13.83 -0.48 -1.46
C HIS A 69 -14.85 -1.47 -2.07
N GLY A 70 -14.88 -2.71 -1.57
CA GLY A 70 -15.88 -3.71 -1.93
C GLY A 70 -17.18 -3.40 -1.20
N THR A 71 -18.26 -3.26 -1.96
CA THR A 71 -19.65 -2.93 -1.59
C THR A 71 -20.33 -3.94 -0.64
N GLY A 72 -19.61 -4.57 0.28
CA GLY A 72 -20.15 -5.58 1.21
C GLY A 72 -19.38 -5.80 2.51
N SER A 73 -18.23 -5.15 2.74
CA SER A 73 -17.54 -5.20 4.03
C SER A 73 -17.63 -3.85 4.73
N LEU A 74 -18.30 -3.79 5.88
CA LEU A 74 -18.22 -2.63 6.77
C LEU A 74 -16.73 -2.30 7.00
N PRO A 75 -16.29 -1.03 6.83
CA PRO A 75 -14.92 -0.65 7.16
C PRO A 75 -14.62 -1.11 8.57
N ARG A 76 -13.49 -1.81 8.78
CA ARG A 76 -13.06 -2.14 10.13
C ARG A 76 -12.94 -0.82 10.90
N PRO A 77 -13.63 -0.63 12.03
CA PRO A 77 -13.53 0.60 12.78
C PRO A 77 -12.05 0.81 13.15
N LEU A 78 -11.50 1.95 12.77
CA LEU A 78 -10.17 2.33 13.22
C LEU A 78 -10.21 2.51 14.73
N SER A 79 -9.19 2.03 15.41
CA SER A 79 -9.02 2.18 16.84
C SER A 79 -7.79 3.03 17.10
N VAL A 80 -7.73 3.67 18.27
CA VAL A 80 -6.51 4.33 18.74
C VAL A 80 -5.36 3.32 18.74
N GLY A 81 -4.20 3.73 18.23
CA GLY A 81 -3.02 2.88 18.10
C GLY A 81 -2.98 2.04 16.82
N SER A 82 -4.06 1.98 16.03
CA SER A 82 -4.02 1.36 14.70
C SER A 82 -2.97 2.03 13.81
N ILE A 83 -2.32 1.25 12.95
CA ILE A 83 -1.35 1.75 11.97
C ILE A 83 -2.06 1.91 10.63
N VAL A 84 -2.00 3.11 10.06
CA VAL A 84 -2.58 3.46 8.77
C VAL A 84 -1.51 3.86 7.78
N LEU A 85 -1.76 3.52 6.53
CA LEU A 85 -1.00 4.03 5.40
C LEU A 85 -1.64 5.33 4.93
N THR A 86 -0.89 6.43 4.95
CA THR A 86 -1.38 7.77 4.58
C THR A 86 -0.41 8.47 3.64
N THR A 87 -0.92 9.29 2.74
CA THR A 87 -0.10 10.11 1.84
C THR A 87 0.13 11.48 2.46
N LEU A 88 1.36 11.98 2.34
CA LEU A 88 1.69 13.31 2.81
C LEU A 88 0.95 14.38 1.97
N PRO A 89 0.46 15.49 2.56
CA PRO A 89 -0.15 16.58 1.80
C PRO A 89 0.80 17.07 0.70
N PRO A 90 0.29 17.52 -0.47
CA PRO A 90 1.12 17.83 -1.64
C PRO A 90 2.28 18.76 -1.36
N ASP A 91 2.06 19.83 -0.58
CA ASP A 91 3.09 20.82 -0.25
C ASP A 91 4.21 20.22 0.61
N ALA A 92 3.84 19.42 1.61
CA ALA A 92 4.78 18.74 2.48
C ALA A 92 5.53 17.60 1.75
N ALA A 93 4.85 16.90 0.82
CA ALA A 93 5.45 15.90 -0.05
C ALA A 93 6.48 16.52 -1.00
N ALA A 94 6.15 17.69 -1.58
CA ALA A 94 7.07 18.44 -2.43
C ALA A 94 8.30 18.91 -1.65
N LEU A 95 8.10 19.46 -0.44
CA LEU A 95 9.20 19.87 0.43
C LEU A 95 10.11 18.69 0.83
N ALA A 96 9.52 17.56 1.22
CA ALA A 96 10.27 16.36 1.58
C ALA A 96 11.04 15.78 0.38
N ALA A 97 10.46 15.85 -0.82
CA ALA A 97 11.12 15.41 -2.05
C ALA A 97 12.27 16.35 -2.44
N GLN A 98 12.06 17.67 -2.35
CA GLN A 98 13.09 18.67 -2.61
C GLN A 98 14.29 18.51 -1.67
N ARG A 99 14.04 18.15 -0.41
CA ARG A 99 15.08 17.89 0.60
C ARG A 99 15.68 16.48 0.52
N GLY A 100 15.19 15.62 -0.37
CA GLY A 100 15.67 14.23 -0.50
C GLY A 100 15.28 13.31 0.65
N TYR A 101 14.32 13.70 1.51
CA TYR A 101 13.87 12.88 2.64
C TYR A 101 12.88 11.79 2.24
N LEU A 102 11.91 12.12 1.38
CA LEU A 102 10.85 11.22 0.96
C LEU A 102 10.37 11.57 -0.45
N PRO A 103 10.27 10.62 -1.39
CA PRO A 103 9.72 10.90 -2.71
C PRO A 103 8.22 11.28 -2.63
N ALA A 104 7.78 12.21 -3.49
CA ALA A 104 6.47 12.87 -3.38
C ALA A 104 5.25 11.93 -3.43
N ARG A 105 5.40 10.70 -3.94
CA ARG A 105 4.31 9.72 -4.11
C ARG A 105 4.42 8.50 -3.17
N VAL A 106 5.37 8.52 -2.22
CA VAL A 106 5.57 7.41 -1.30
C VAL A 106 4.66 7.61 -0.08
N PRO A 107 3.76 6.65 0.21
CA PRO A 107 2.92 6.72 1.40
C PRO A 107 3.73 6.41 2.66
N LEU A 108 3.23 6.90 3.80
CA LEU A 108 3.85 6.76 5.12
C LEU A 108 2.95 5.97 6.07
N LEU A 109 3.57 5.18 6.93
CA LEU A 109 2.88 4.51 8.03
C LEU A 109 2.81 5.45 9.24
N LYS A 110 1.61 5.67 9.76
CA LYS A 110 1.36 6.47 10.96
C LYS A 110 0.45 5.73 11.93
N ARG A 111 0.68 5.95 13.23
CA ARG A 111 -0.26 5.53 14.28
C ARG A 111 -1.41 6.52 14.39
N VAL A 112 -2.62 5.99 14.54
CA VAL A 112 -3.82 6.77 14.82
C VAL A 112 -3.82 7.20 16.28
N GLY A 113 -3.76 8.51 16.53
CA GLY A 113 -3.74 9.08 17.88
C GLY A 113 -5.11 9.23 18.53
N ALA A 114 -6.14 9.48 17.72
CA ALA A 114 -7.53 9.64 18.16
C ALA A 114 -8.47 9.13 17.07
N VAL A 115 -9.66 8.69 17.46
CA VAL A 115 -10.74 8.30 16.55
C VAL A 115 -12.06 8.89 17.06
N ALA A 116 -12.96 9.26 16.16
CA ALA A 116 -14.30 9.70 16.54
C ALA A 116 -14.97 8.69 17.50
N PRO A 117 -15.62 9.13 18.59
CA PRO A 117 -16.05 10.51 18.87
C PRO A 117 -15.05 11.36 19.68
N GLN A 118 -13.78 10.94 19.84
CA GLN A 118 -12.81 11.69 20.64
C GLN A 118 -12.51 13.07 20.05
N GLU A 119 -12.34 14.05 20.93
CA GLU A 119 -12.10 15.45 20.55
C GLU A 119 -10.60 15.78 20.67
N VAL A 120 -10.02 16.27 19.58
CA VAL A 120 -8.63 16.71 19.52
C VAL A 120 -8.57 18.24 19.51
N CYS A 121 -8.03 18.83 20.56
CA CYS A 121 -7.87 20.29 20.68
C CYS A 121 -6.39 20.67 20.77
N ILE A 122 -6.02 21.82 20.20
CA ILE A 122 -4.70 22.42 20.39
C ILE A 122 -4.84 23.73 21.16
N ALA A 123 -4.20 23.81 22.32
CA ALA A 123 -4.24 24.98 23.20
C ALA A 123 -2.88 25.21 23.86
N GLY A 124 -2.37 26.44 23.80
CA GLY A 124 -1.09 26.80 24.43
C GLY A 124 0.10 25.96 23.94
N GLY A 125 0.08 25.51 22.69
CA GLY A 125 1.12 24.63 22.13
C GLY A 125 1.05 23.17 22.60
N ILE A 126 -0.07 22.73 23.16
CA ILE A 126 -0.28 21.34 23.61
C ILE A 126 -1.49 20.76 22.89
N VAL A 127 -1.31 19.58 22.31
CA VAL A 127 -2.40 18.72 21.80
C VAL A 127 -3.05 18.01 22.97
N ARG A 128 -4.38 18.12 23.08
CA ARG A 128 -5.20 17.43 24.06
C ARG A 128 -6.21 16.54 23.36
N ILE A 129 -6.38 15.32 23.85
CA ILE A 129 -7.41 14.37 23.40
C ILE A 129 -8.38 14.21 24.56
N ASP A 130 -9.65 14.56 24.36
CA ASP A 130 -10.68 14.57 25.41
C ASP A 130 -10.23 15.35 26.67
N GLY A 131 -9.50 16.46 26.46
CA GLY A 131 -8.93 17.30 27.52
C GLY A 131 -7.60 16.80 28.13
N VAL A 132 -7.18 15.58 27.83
CA VAL A 132 -5.93 14.97 28.34
C VAL A 132 -4.73 15.40 27.49
N PRO A 133 -3.69 16.02 28.08
CA PRO A 133 -2.49 16.43 27.33
C PRO A 133 -1.76 15.20 26.77
N SER A 134 -1.59 15.18 25.44
CA SER A 134 -1.07 14.02 24.71
C SER A 134 0.24 14.30 23.97
N ALA A 135 0.44 15.53 23.46
CA ALA A 135 1.67 15.91 22.77
C ALA A 135 1.92 17.42 22.83
N ALA A 136 3.18 17.84 22.67
CA ALA A 136 3.53 19.25 22.44
C ALA A 136 3.56 19.55 20.94
N VAL A 137 3.11 20.74 20.55
CA VAL A 137 3.13 21.26 19.18
C VAL A 137 4.38 22.11 19.05
N LEU A 138 5.26 21.77 18.11
CA LEU A 138 6.43 22.59 17.84
C LEU A 138 6.03 23.81 17.00
N PRO A 139 6.79 24.92 17.08
CA PRO A 139 6.59 26.06 16.21
C PRO A 139 6.64 25.70 14.72
N ALA A 140 7.22 24.57 14.31
CA ALA A 140 7.22 24.12 12.92
C ALA A 140 5.95 23.36 12.49
N ASP A 141 5.14 22.88 13.44
CA ASP A 141 3.99 22.01 13.17
C ASP A 141 2.72 22.77 12.78
N HIS A 142 2.76 24.11 12.82
CA HIS A 142 1.62 24.99 12.52
C HIS A 142 1.04 24.85 11.11
N TRP A 143 1.74 24.16 10.19
CA TRP A 143 1.29 23.92 8.81
C TRP A 143 0.49 22.61 8.66
N ALA A 144 0.66 21.67 9.59
CA ALA A 144 0.06 20.33 9.49
C ALA A 144 -1.38 20.24 10.01
N GLY A 145 -1.86 21.26 10.72
CA GLY A 145 -3.23 21.36 11.20
C GLY A 145 -3.83 22.71 10.85
N ARG A 146 -4.42 22.86 9.66
CA ARG A 146 -5.31 24.00 9.42
C ARG A 146 -6.57 23.79 10.25
N CYS A 147 -6.82 24.72 11.18
CA CYS A 147 -8.06 24.82 11.94
C CYS A 147 -9.26 24.88 10.98
N HIS A 148 -10.14 23.88 11.03
CA HIS A 148 -11.46 23.96 10.39
C HIS A 148 -12.45 24.56 11.40
N PRO A 149 -13.30 25.51 11.01
CA PRO A 149 -14.36 26.00 11.88
C PRO A 149 -15.40 24.87 12.08
N GLY A 150 -15.37 24.23 13.24
CA GLY A 150 -16.41 23.30 13.66
C GLY A 150 -17.68 24.05 14.02
N SER A 151 -18.75 23.81 13.27
CA SER A 151 -20.10 24.21 13.66
C SER A 151 -20.49 23.45 14.94
N ASN A 152 -20.95 24.19 15.95
CA ASN A 152 -21.52 23.74 17.24
C ASN A 152 -20.58 23.84 18.45
N ALA A 153 -20.08 25.05 18.74
CA ALA A 153 -19.57 25.39 20.06
C ALA A 153 -20.68 26.10 20.88
N ALA A 154 -21.42 25.34 21.68
CA ALA A 154 -22.18 25.88 22.80
C ALA A 154 -21.28 25.85 24.05
N ALA A 155 -20.77 27.04 24.39
CA ALA A 155 -20.29 27.49 25.70
C ALA A 155 -19.20 26.69 26.46
N SER A 156 -17.97 27.21 26.48
CA SER A 156 -17.40 27.82 27.70
C SER A 156 -15.96 28.35 27.49
N ASN A 157 -15.88 29.69 27.40
CA ASN A 157 -14.71 30.57 27.56
C ASN A 157 -13.58 30.57 26.49
N PRO A 158 -13.21 31.75 25.94
CA PRO A 158 -12.49 31.91 24.67
C PRO A 158 -11.04 32.37 24.87
N ALA A 159 -10.09 31.47 24.63
CA ALA A 159 -8.72 31.86 24.28
C ALA A 159 -8.12 30.81 23.31
N ASN A 160 -8.66 30.80 22.09
CA ASN A 160 -8.06 30.19 20.90
C ASN A 160 -7.84 28.66 20.87
N CYS A 161 -8.76 27.87 21.43
CA CYS A 161 -8.80 26.43 21.19
C CYS A 161 -9.65 26.15 19.95
N SER A 162 -9.07 25.65 18.85
CA SER A 162 -9.84 24.98 17.78
C SER A 162 -9.76 23.48 18.03
N CYS A 163 -10.93 22.86 18.15
CA CYS A 163 -11.08 21.42 18.37
C CYS A 163 -11.60 20.75 17.11
N SER A 164 -11.17 19.52 16.86
CA SER A 164 -11.51 18.72 15.69
C SER A 164 -11.87 17.29 16.11
N VAL A 165 -12.67 16.62 15.27
CA VAL A 165 -13.01 15.19 15.38
C VAL A 165 -12.32 14.41 14.27
#